data_AF-A0A942F9T7-F1
#
_entry.id   AF-A0A942F9T7-F1
#
_cell.length_a   1.000
_cell.length_b   1.000
_cell.length_c   1.000
_cell.angle_alpha   90.00
_cell.angle_beta   90.00
_cell.angle_gamma   90.00
#
_symmetry.space_group_name_H-M   'P 1'
#
loop_
_entity.id
_entity.type
_entity.pdbx_description
1 polymer ?
#
loop_
_entity_poly.entity_id
_entity_poly.type
_entity_poly.pdbx_seq_one_letter_code
_entity_poly.pdbx_strand_id
1 'polypeptide(L)'
;MHSMFKTRPLVGASALLLAACGTVEPQKPLALPTAPAPVSYDGHVAGEATDYVFVLVPDSNPSTPGLAMRAGESLHLALSPAFNRNASVPIVSDRDTSLVLTKGWPQGAVPLAGQYRVDFVEKDHALTVTALQDIAADGGNAPGIKIIHLRGRSFTNPATGGYPVTVAHRSAEGKVLAVWQGGMRVQEEMLEARLAPTNFHVPPGSNTDFQTVATGQAAPMHLGLLLWGADGALLNGVGVAPRDINRFPRYTGGLLVQDSNGDKRLDPAADTVVGGIIGAAPQGATGQAATSPLGADGNPVLSGQVLRSDRFPPAAGGGKPNPGLLAIQFRAGSLRGLYRPTVELLKGNSYQFTIEAR
;
A
#
# COMPACT_ATOMS: atom_id res chain seq x y z
N MET A 1 84.59 -43.35 30.57
CA MET A 1 83.82 -42.12 30.31
C MET A 1 82.46 -42.54 29.75
N HIS A 2 81.43 -42.61 30.60
CA HIS A 2 80.05 -42.91 30.19
C HIS A 2 79.34 -41.60 29.84
N SER A 3 78.93 -41.46 28.59
CA SER A 3 78.16 -40.31 28.11
C SER A 3 76.67 -40.66 28.09
N MET A 4 75.89 -39.90 28.85
CA MET A 4 74.44 -39.97 28.97
C MET A 4 73.74 -39.60 27.66
N PHE A 5 72.83 -40.46 27.19
CA PHE A 5 71.81 -40.10 26.20
C PHE A 5 70.77 -39.17 26.84
N LYS A 6 70.63 -37.95 26.31
CA LYS A 6 69.54 -37.02 26.64
C LYS A 6 68.36 -37.24 25.70
N THR A 7 67.27 -37.78 26.23
CA THR A 7 65.94 -37.83 25.60
C THR A 7 65.38 -36.40 25.50
N ARG A 8 64.95 -35.97 24.30
CA ARG A 8 64.17 -34.74 24.11
C ARG A 8 62.67 -35.10 24.06
N PRO A 9 61.77 -34.39 24.76
CA PRO A 9 60.34 -34.60 24.62
C PRO A 9 59.82 -33.91 23.35
N LEU A 10 58.98 -34.62 22.60
CA LEU A 10 58.18 -34.09 21.51
C LEU A 10 57.00 -33.32 22.13
N VAL A 11 56.96 -31.99 21.99
CA VAL A 11 55.79 -31.19 22.37
C VAL A 11 54.85 -31.15 21.16
N GLY A 12 53.75 -31.91 21.23
CA GLY A 12 52.66 -31.83 20.26
C GLY A 12 51.86 -30.54 20.47
N ALA A 13 51.83 -29.68 19.46
CA ALA A 13 50.97 -28.50 19.45
C ALA A 13 49.54 -28.92 19.06
N SER A 14 48.65 -29.01 20.06
CA SER A 14 47.21 -29.11 19.82
C SER A 14 46.69 -27.76 19.31
N ALA A 15 46.37 -27.67 18.02
CA ALA A 15 45.64 -26.56 17.47
C ALA A 15 44.19 -26.61 17.97
N LEU A 16 43.85 -25.75 18.94
CA LEU A 16 42.45 -25.46 19.27
C LEU A 16 41.81 -24.73 18.09
N LEU A 17 40.98 -25.44 17.33
CA LEU A 17 40.01 -24.84 16.42
C LEU A 17 38.93 -24.16 17.27
N LEU A 18 39.10 -22.86 17.51
CA LEU A 18 38.02 -21.98 17.95
C LEU A 18 37.01 -21.90 16.80
N ALA A 19 35.96 -22.73 16.88
CA ALA A 19 34.76 -22.55 16.10
C ALA A 19 34.15 -21.20 16.53
N ALA A 20 34.44 -20.15 15.78
CA ALA A 20 33.72 -18.89 15.88
C ALA A 20 32.28 -19.17 15.46
N CYS A 21 31.40 -19.44 16.42
CA CYS A 21 29.98 -19.24 16.25
C CYS A 21 29.81 -17.76 15.89
N GLY A 22 29.77 -17.46 14.59
CA GLY A 22 29.37 -16.16 14.10
C GLY A 22 27.95 -15.93 14.59
N THR A 23 27.81 -15.20 15.68
CA THR A 23 26.53 -14.68 16.16
C THR A 23 26.03 -13.77 15.06
N VAL A 24 25.09 -14.27 14.25
CA VAL A 24 24.34 -13.44 13.32
C VAL A 24 23.64 -12.40 14.17
N GLU A 25 24.05 -11.13 14.06
CA GLU A 25 23.36 -10.05 14.75
C GLU A 25 21.87 -10.12 14.38
N PRO A 26 20.95 -10.13 15.36
CA PRO A 26 19.53 -10.11 15.06
C PRO A 26 19.21 -8.84 14.27
N GLN A 27 18.82 -8.99 13.01
CA GLN A 27 18.36 -7.84 12.23
C GLN A 27 17.13 -7.24 12.93
N LYS A 28 17.19 -5.94 13.22
CA LYS A 28 16.04 -5.20 13.73
C LYS A 28 14.89 -5.31 12.71
N PRO A 29 13.69 -5.76 13.13
CA PRO A 29 12.55 -5.82 12.23
C PRO A 29 12.18 -4.46 11.65
N LEU A 30 11.84 -4.46 10.38
CA LEU A 30 11.25 -3.33 9.66
C LEU A 30 9.77 -3.18 10.04
N ALA A 31 9.22 -1.98 9.93
CA ALA A 31 7.78 -1.77 10.14
C ALA A 31 6.98 -2.38 8.98
N LEU A 32 5.87 -3.05 9.29
CA LEU A 32 4.90 -3.55 8.32
C LEU A 32 3.58 -2.76 8.45
N PRO A 33 3.42 -1.64 7.74
CA PRO A 33 2.11 -1.02 7.60
C PRO A 33 1.12 -2.00 6.99
N THR A 34 -0.06 -2.09 7.59
CA THR A 34 -1.17 -2.88 7.08
C THR A 34 -2.38 -1.98 6.86
N ALA A 35 -3.19 -2.32 5.87
CA ALA A 35 -4.48 -1.68 5.66
C ALA A 35 -5.48 -2.69 5.13
N PRO A 36 -6.79 -2.54 5.42
CA PRO A 36 -7.82 -3.26 4.70
C PRO A 36 -7.63 -3.06 3.20
N ALA A 37 -7.78 -4.12 2.42
CA ALA A 37 -7.65 -3.97 0.98
C ALA A 37 -8.79 -3.12 0.42
N PRO A 38 -8.51 -2.31 -0.62
CA PRO A 38 -9.50 -1.39 -1.17
C PRO A 38 -10.58 -2.07 -2.02
N VAL A 39 -10.44 -3.39 -2.28
CA VAL A 39 -11.35 -4.14 -3.17
C VAL A 39 -12.54 -4.71 -2.38
N SER A 40 -12.31 -5.15 -1.14
CA SER A 40 -13.33 -5.66 -0.24
C SER A 40 -13.78 -4.59 0.73
N TYR A 41 -15.08 -4.41 0.86
CA TYR A 41 -15.65 -3.44 1.79
C TYR A 41 -15.85 -4.04 3.21
N ASP A 42 -15.35 -5.23 3.48
CA ASP A 42 -15.56 -5.95 4.74
C ASP A 42 -14.32 -6.75 5.17
N GLY A 43 -13.22 -6.64 4.41
CA GLY A 43 -11.99 -7.43 4.58
C GLY A 43 -11.34 -7.40 5.96
N HIS A 44 -11.78 -6.49 6.83
CA HIS A 44 -11.29 -6.25 8.19
C HIS A 44 -12.35 -6.43 9.29
N VAL A 45 -13.55 -6.88 8.94
CA VAL A 45 -14.66 -7.08 9.88
C VAL A 45 -14.65 -8.50 10.42
N ALA A 46 -14.94 -8.66 11.71
CA ALA A 46 -14.99 -9.95 12.38
C ALA A 46 -15.96 -10.92 11.68
N GLY A 47 -15.55 -12.17 11.48
CA GLY A 47 -16.36 -13.19 10.81
C GLY A 47 -16.38 -13.10 9.28
N GLU A 48 -15.92 -11.99 8.70
CA GLU A 48 -15.82 -11.81 7.25
C GLU A 48 -14.52 -12.38 6.67
N ALA A 49 -14.48 -12.50 5.34
CA ALA A 49 -13.28 -12.92 4.64
C ALA A 49 -12.14 -11.91 4.86
N THR A 50 -10.95 -12.40 5.21
CA THR A 50 -9.77 -11.54 5.38
C THR A 50 -9.26 -11.04 4.03
N ASP A 51 -9.13 -9.73 3.89
CA ASP A 51 -8.56 -9.08 2.70
C ASP A 51 -7.80 -7.80 3.11
N TYR A 52 -6.48 -7.86 2.99
CA TYR A 52 -5.55 -6.86 3.51
C TYR A 52 -4.38 -6.65 2.55
N VAL A 53 -3.83 -5.45 2.60
CA VAL A 53 -2.53 -5.12 2.02
C VAL A 53 -1.47 -4.99 3.11
N PHE A 54 -0.29 -5.55 2.84
CA PHE A 54 0.89 -5.49 3.69
C PHE A 54 2.01 -4.78 2.92
N VAL A 55 2.42 -3.62 3.42
CA VAL A 55 3.33 -2.73 2.70
C VAL A 55 4.76 -3.00 3.14
N LEU A 56 5.56 -3.64 2.28
CA LEU A 56 6.97 -3.93 2.55
C LEU A 56 7.86 -2.69 2.38
N VAL A 57 7.51 -1.84 1.41
CA VAL A 57 8.23 -0.58 1.14
C VAL A 57 7.19 0.54 0.99
N PRO A 58 7.01 1.40 2.01
CA PRO A 58 5.94 2.41 2.04
C PRO A 58 6.20 3.64 1.16
N ASP A 59 7.42 3.83 0.68
CA ASP A 59 7.77 4.97 -0.17
C ASP A 59 7.11 4.84 -1.56
N SER A 60 6.26 5.81 -1.90
CA SER A 60 5.58 5.88 -3.18
C SER A 60 6.47 6.38 -4.32
N ASN A 61 7.66 6.91 -4.02
CA ASN A 61 8.62 7.34 -5.03
C ASN A 61 9.05 6.13 -5.90
N PRO A 62 8.84 6.18 -7.24
CA PRO A 62 9.24 5.11 -8.13
C PRO A 62 10.76 4.91 -8.20
N SER A 63 11.57 5.91 -7.84
CA SER A 63 13.02 5.75 -7.78
C SER A 63 13.49 4.97 -6.55
N THR A 64 12.64 4.82 -5.53
CA THR A 64 12.95 4.00 -4.36
C THR A 64 12.66 2.53 -4.70
N PRO A 65 13.69 1.67 -4.80
CA PRO A 65 13.48 0.27 -5.16
C PRO A 65 12.65 -0.44 -4.08
N GLY A 66 11.78 -1.31 -4.54
CA GLY A 66 11.11 -2.33 -3.75
C GLY A 66 12.04 -3.50 -3.45
N LEU A 67 11.46 -4.53 -2.85
CA LEU A 67 12.13 -5.80 -2.62
C LEU A 67 12.38 -6.50 -3.97
N ALA A 68 13.62 -6.93 -4.17
CA ALA A 68 13.98 -7.91 -5.19
C ALA A 68 14.12 -9.29 -4.53
N MET A 69 13.83 -10.35 -5.29
CA MET A 69 14.00 -11.73 -4.84
C MET A 69 14.78 -12.52 -5.88
N ARG A 70 15.74 -13.32 -5.45
CA ARG A 70 16.40 -14.30 -6.32
C ARG A 70 15.56 -15.57 -6.43
N ALA A 71 15.74 -16.32 -7.51
CA ALA A 71 15.15 -17.64 -7.65
C ALA A 71 15.44 -18.52 -6.42
N GLY A 72 14.40 -19.17 -5.88
CA GLY A 72 14.45 -19.97 -4.67
C GLY A 72 14.23 -19.20 -3.37
N GLU A 73 14.38 -17.87 -3.34
CA GLU A 73 14.06 -17.07 -2.17
C GLU A 73 12.54 -17.02 -1.91
N SER A 74 12.16 -16.74 -0.66
CA SER A 74 10.75 -16.75 -0.26
C SER A 74 10.34 -15.60 0.66
N LEU A 75 9.07 -15.20 0.56
CA LEU A 75 8.38 -14.36 1.54
C LEU A 75 7.41 -15.23 2.34
N HIS A 76 7.47 -15.16 3.66
CA HIS A 76 6.58 -15.87 4.57
C HIS A 76 5.70 -14.86 5.28
N LEU A 77 4.44 -14.74 4.86
CA LEU A 77 3.40 -13.96 5.54
C LEU A 77 2.77 -14.84 6.62
N ALA A 78 3.20 -14.67 7.87
CA ALA A 78 2.64 -15.39 9.01
C ALA A 78 1.51 -14.57 9.63
N LEU A 79 0.30 -15.12 9.60
CA LEU A 79 -0.87 -14.57 10.27
C LEU A 79 -0.96 -15.13 11.69
N SER A 80 -1.71 -14.45 12.56
CA SER A 80 -2.06 -15.04 13.85
C SER A 80 -2.92 -16.30 13.63
N PRO A 81 -2.70 -17.40 14.36
CA PRO A 81 -3.56 -18.60 14.28
C PRO A 81 -5.05 -18.35 14.59
N ALA A 82 -5.39 -17.17 15.12
CA ALA A 82 -6.79 -16.76 15.29
C ALA A 82 -7.52 -16.56 13.94
N PHE A 83 -6.80 -16.26 12.85
CA PHE A 83 -7.39 -16.16 11.52
C PHE A 83 -7.69 -17.57 11.01
N ASN A 84 -8.96 -17.93 10.92
CA ASN A 84 -9.31 -19.30 10.57
C ASN A 84 -9.11 -19.52 9.07
N ARG A 85 -8.41 -20.60 8.72
CA ARG A 85 -8.28 -21.03 7.33
C ARG A 85 -9.66 -21.44 6.79
N ASN A 86 -10.09 -20.82 5.70
CA ASN A 86 -11.35 -21.19 5.05
C ASN A 86 -11.19 -22.46 4.20
N ALA A 87 -11.45 -23.62 4.79
CA ALA A 87 -11.28 -24.92 4.13
C ALA A 87 -12.08 -25.09 2.82
N SER A 88 -13.13 -24.29 2.59
CA SER A 88 -13.93 -24.34 1.35
C SER A 88 -13.25 -23.68 0.14
N VAL A 89 -12.26 -22.83 0.37
CA VAL A 89 -11.50 -22.13 -0.68
C VAL A 89 -10.13 -22.78 -0.78
N PRO A 90 -9.78 -23.50 -1.85
CA PRO A 90 -8.45 -24.09 -1.97
C PRO A 90 -7.39 -22.99 -2.17
N ILE A 91 -6.26 -23.09 -1.46
CA ILE A 91 -5.05 -22.37 -1.83
C ILE A 91 -4.37 -23.26 -2.87
N VAL A 92 -4.51 -22.87 -4.13
CA VAL A 92 -3.94 -23.62 -5.26
C VAL A 92 -2.57 -23.02 -5.55
N SER A 93 -1.54 -23.87 -5.50
CA SER A 93 -0.20 -23.48 -5.91
C SER A 93 -0.22 -22.91 -7.34
N ASP A 94 0.61 -21.89 -7.57
CA ASP A 94 0.71 -21.19 -8.85
C ASP A 94 -0.59 -20.50 -9.31
N ARG A 95 -1.46 -20.12 -8.36
CA ARG A 95 -2.60 -19.22 -8.61
C ARG A 95 -2.57 -17.99 -7.73
N ASP A 96 -3.02 -16.89 -8.32
CA ASP A 96 -2.98 -15.55 -7.74
C ASP A 96 -4.29 -15.24 -6.96
N THR A 97 -5.09 -16.28 -6.68
CA THR A 97 -6.41 -16.16 -6.08
C THR A 97 -6.34 -15.78 -4.61
N SER A 98 -5.35 -16.33 -3.88
CA SER A 98 -5.22 -16.14 -2.43
C SER A 98 -4.30 -14.97 -2.07
N LEU A 99 -3.34 -14.65 -2.92
CA LEU A 99 -2.35 -13.62 -2.68
C LEU A 99 -1.75 -13.15 -4.00
N VAL A 100 -1.51 -11.84 -4.11
CA VAL A 100 -0.68 -11.28 -5.18
C VAL A 100 0.42 -10.39 -4.65
N LEU A 101 1.57 -10.42 -5.34
CA LEU A 101 2.60 -9.41 -5.17
C LEU A 101 2.31 -8.24 -6.08
N THR A 102 2.30 -7.03 -5.54
CA THR A 102 2.23 -5.82 -6.35
C THR A 102 3.55 -5.09 -6.31
N LYS A 103 3.95 -4.60 -7.48
CA LYS A 103 5.02 -3.62 -7.56
C LYS A 103 4.58 -2.29 -6.98
N GLY A 104 5.56 -1.48 -6.62
CA GLY A 104 5.36 -0.09 -6.23
C GLY A 104 4.73 0.75 -7.34
N TRP A 105 4.71 2.06 -7.15
CA TRP A 105 4.17 2.94 -8.18
C TRP A 105 5.11 3.05 -9.40
N PRO A 106 4.60 3.04 -10.64
CA PRO A 106 3.18 2.88 -11.00
C PRO A 106 2.64 1.49 -10.65
N GLN A 107 1.52 1.47 -9.93
CA GLN A 107 1.00 0.23 -9.34
C GLN A 107 0.73 -0.80 -10.44
N GLY A 108 1.18 -2.03 -10.21
CA GLY A 108 0.94 -3.16 -11.09
C GLY A 108 1.19 -4.47 -10.36
N ALA A 109 0.72 -5.56 -10.95
CA ALA A 109 1.06 -6.89 -10.46
C ALA A 109 2.51 -7.23 -10.84
N VAL A 110 3.22 -7.93 -9.95
CA VAL A 110 4.32 -8.78 -10.38
C VAL A 110 3.68 -9.99 -11.07
N PRO A 111 4.04 -10.31 -12.32
CA PRO A 111 3.45 -11.44 -13.04
C PRO A 111 3.59 -12.71 -12.20
N LEU A 112 2.54 -13.51 -12.07
CA LEU A 112 2.63 -14.79 -11.36
C LEU A 112 3.26 -15.86 -12.26
N ALA A 113 2.73 -16.01 -13.48
CA ALA A 113 3.03 -17.13 -14.36
C ALA A 113 4.53 -17.32 -14.57
N GLY A 114 5.06 -18.42 -14.04
CA GLY A 114 6.47 -18.80 -14.14
C GLY A 114 7.45 -17.96 -13.31
N GLN A 115 6.98 -16.96 -12.58
CA GLN A 115 7.81 -16.02 -11.82
C GLN A 115 7.84 -16.34 -10.33
N TYR A 116 6.69 -16.66 -9.73
CA TYR A 116 6.60 -17.09 -8.33
C TYR A 116 5.44 -18.05 -8.10
N ARG A 117 5.54 -18.82 -7.03
CA ARG A 117 4.50 -19.73 -6.52
C ARG A 117 4.00 -19.25 -5.17
N VAL A 118 2.71 -19.44 -4.92
CA VAL A 118 2.08 -19.24 -3.61
C VAL A 118 1.74 -20.59 -3.00
N ASP A 119 2.14 -20.83 -1.76
CA ASP A 119 1.81 -22.02 -0.96
C ASP A 119 1.26 -21.62 0.41
N PHE A 120 0.71 -22.60 1.14
CA PHE A 120 0.33 -22.44 2.54
C PHE A 120 0.98 -23.51 3.41
N VAL A 121 1.62 -23.07 4.50
CA VAL A 121 2.29 -23.94 5.47
C VAL A 121 1.48 -23.95 6.75
N GLU A 122 0.64 -24.99 6.91
CA GLU A 122 -0.32 -25.12 8.03
C GLU A 122 0.34 -24.97 9.41
N LYS A 123 1.47 -25.66 9.63
CA LYS A 123 2.19 -25.66 10.92
C LYS A 123 2.68 -24.27 11.34
N ASP A 124 2.95 -23.40 10.37
CA ASP A 124 3.48 -22.06 10.57
C ASP A 124 2.37 -21.00 10.43
N HIS A 125 1.15 -21.44 10.11
CA HIS A 125 0.00 -20.60 9.80
C HIS A 125 0.35 -19.45 8.84
N ALA A 126 1.10 -19.80 7.78
CA ALA A 126 1.75 -18.83 6.92
C ALA A 126 1.48 -19.11 5.44
N LEU A 127 1.19 -18.05 4.69
CA LEU A 127 1.31 -18.05 3.24
C LEU A 127 2.77 -17.85 2.87
N THR A 128 3.27 -18.66 1.93
CA THR A 128 4.63 -18.55 1.42
C THR A 128 4.58 -18.18 -0.05
N VAL A 129 5.40 -17.21 -0.45
CA VAL A 129 5.64 -16.87 -1.85
C VAL A 129 7.08 -17.22 -2.18
N THR A 130 7.30 -18.16 -3.10
CA THR A 130 8.65 -18.56 -3.53
C THR A 130 8.90 -18.06 -4.95
N ALA A 131 9.99 -17.33 -5.15
CA ALA A 131 10.42 -16.91 -6.48
C ALA A 131 10.90 -18.14 -7.28
N LEU A 132 10.29 -18.37 -8.45
CA LEU A 132 10.71 -19.40 -9.40
C LEU A 132 11.79 -18.88 -10.36
N GLN A 133 11.80 -17.56 -10.58
CA GLN A 133 12.81 -16.81 -11.32
C GLN A 133 13.12 -15.52 -10.56
N ASP A 134 14.25 -14.90 -10.87
CA ASP A 134 14.64 -13.62 -10.28
C ASP A 134 13.57 -12.55 -10.50
N ILE A 135 13.10 -11.96 -9.41
CA ILE A 135 12.22 -10.80 -9.40
C ILE A 135 13.09 -9.57 -9.14
N ALA A 136 13.56 -8.94 -10.20
CA ALA A 136 14.37 -7.75 -10.10
C ALA A 136 13.54 -6.50 -9.72
N ALA A 137 14.20 -5.50 -9.13
CA ALA A 137 13.59 -4.20 -8.84
C ALA A 137 13.61 -3.23 -10.04
N ASP A 138 14.14 -3.67 -11.18
CA ASP A 138 14.21 -2.93 -12.44
C ASP A 138 13.45 -3.67 -13.56
N GLY A 139 13.56 -3.16 -14.79
CA GLY A 139 12.93 -3.76 -15.98
C GLY A 139 11.41 -3.87 -15.87
N GLY A 140 10.85 -5.01 -16.30
CA GLY A 140 9.39 -5.24 -16.29
C GLY A 140 8.75 -5.24 -14.89
N ASN A 141 9.56 -5.54 -13.87
CA ASN A 141 9.12 -5.58 -12.48
C ASN A 141 9.37 -4.26 -11.73
N ALA A 142 10.02 -3.27 -12.36
CA ALA A 142 10.31 -1.98 -11.74
C ALA A 142 9.03 -1.33 -11.15
N PRO A 143 9.09 -0.81 -9.91
CA PRO A 143 10.28 -0.66 -9.06
C PRO A 143 10.60 -1.87 -8.14
N GLY A 144 10.07 -3.06 -8.39
CA GLY A 144 10.18 -4.23 -7.51
C GLY A 144 8.97 -4.40 -6.60
N ILE A 145 8.98 -5.46 -5.79
CA ILE A 145 7.86 -5.82 -4.90
C ILE A 145 7.75 -4.78 -3.78
N LYS A 146 6.59 -4.14 -3.64
CA LYS A 146 6.36 -3.20 -2.52
C LYS A 146 5.22 -3.63 -1.60
N ILE A 147 4.25 -4.41 -2.09
CA ILE A 147 3.05 -4.78 -1.33
C ILE A 147 2.74 -6.25 -1.56
N ILE A 148 2.30 -6.92 -0.49
CA ILE A 148 1.59 -8.19 -0.55
C ILE A 148 0.10 -7.89 -0.38
N HIS A 149 -0.73 -8.30 -1.33
CA HIS A 149 -2.18 -8.21 -1.24
C HIS A 149 -2.75 -9.61 -0.99
N LEU A 150 -3.18 -9.85 0.25
CA LEU A 150 -3.91 -11.06 0.66
C LEU A 150 -5.37 -10.91 0.30
N ARG A 151 -5.92 -11.86 -0.46
CA ARG A 151 -7.29 -11.79 -0.98
C ARG A 151 -7.92 -13.18 -1.14
N GLY A 152 -9.09 -13.21 -1.77
CA GLY A 152 -9.71 -14.43 -2.24
C GLY A 152 -10.33 -15.31 -1.16
N ARG A 153 -10.67 -14.74 0.00
CA ARG A 153 -11.43 -15.42 1.05
C ARG A 153 -10.74 -16.67 1.61
N SER A 154 -9.41 -16.70 1.55
CA SER A 154 -8.59 -17.83 2.02
C SER A 154 -8.60 -17.95 3.55
N PHE A 155 -8.83 -16.84 4.25
CA PHE A 155 -8.94 -16.77 5.71
C PHE A 155 -10.22 -16.02 6.10
N THR A 156 -10.68 -16.26 7.31
CA THR A 156 -11.76 -15.54 7.97
C THR A 156 -11.21 -14.76 9.15
N ASN A 157 -11.66 -13.52 9.29
CA ASN A 157 -11.25 -12.65 10.37
C ASN A 157 -11.73 -13.19 11.73
N PRO A 158 -10.87 -13.16 12.77
CA PRO A 158 -11.24 -13.51 14.14
C PRO A 158 -12.20 -12.49 14.76
N ALA A 159 -12.43 -12.59 16.07
CA ALA A 159 -13.10 -11.54 16.84
C ALA A 159 -12.40 -10.17 16.71
N THR A 160 -13.11 -9.10 17.08
CA THR A 160 -12.57 -7.75 17.11
C THR A 160 -11.30 -7.66 17.96
N GLY A 161 -10.24 -7.06 17.42
CA GLY A 161 -8.96 -7.03 18.11
C GLY A 161 -7.78 -6.55 17.27
N GLY A 162 -6.62 -6.43 17.92
CA GLY A 162 -5.34 -6.23 17.25
C GLY A 162 -4.58 -7.56 17.18
N TYR A 163 -4.08 -7.90 16.00
CA TYR A 163 -3.39 -9.18 15.76
C TYR A 163 -2.02 -8.92 15.16
N PRO A 164 -0.92 -9.43 15.76
CA PRO A 164 0.40 -9.27 15.19
C PRO A 164 0.49 -10.02 13.85
N VAL A 165 1.24 -9.44 12.92
CA VAL A 165 1.54 -10.05 11.62
C VAL A 165 3.01 -9.83 11.29
N THR A 166 3.61 -10.82 10.66
CA THR A 166 5.01 -10.75 10.25
C THR A 166 5.18 -11.20 8.81
N VAL A 167 6.13 -10.57 8.11
CA VAL A 167 6.63 -11.04 6.82
C VAL A 167 8.11 -11.32 6.98
N ALA A 168 8.56 -12.52 6.66
CA ALA A 168 9.99 -12.86 6.65
C ALA A 168 10.44 -13.14 5.21
N HIS A 169 11.46 -12.43 4.74
CA HIS A 169 12.18 -12.77 3.50
C HIS A 169 13.30 -13.75 3.84
N ARG A 170 13.38 -14.85 3.11
CA ARG A 170 14.36 -15.92 3.34
C ARG A 170 15.11 -16.25 2.06
N SER A 171 16.38 -16.63 2.22
CA SER A 171 17.17 -17.21 1.15
C SER A 171 16.65 -18.60 0.77
N ALA A 172 17.12 -19.16 -0.34
CA ALA A 172 16.79 -20.52 -0.76
C ALA A 172 17.18 -21.59 0.29
N GLU A 173 18.21 -21.31 1.10
CA GLU A 173 18.66 -22.16 2.21
C GLU A 173 17.90 -21.90 3.53
N GLY A 174 16.88 -21.02 3.50
CA GLY A 174 16.03 -20.71 4.65
C GLY A 174 16.59 -19.65 5.61
N LYS A 175 17.76 -19.07 5.31
CA LYS A 175 18.33 -17.98 6.11
C LYS A 175 17.43 -16.74 6.01
N VAL A 176 17.08 -16.14 7.15
CA VAL A 176 16.32 -14.88 7.17
C VAL A 176 17.20 -13.74 6.63
N LEU A 177 16.71 -13.07 5.60
CA LEU A 177 17.36 -11.93 4.94
C LEU A 177 16.79 -10.58 5.39
N ALA A 178 15.50 -10.55 5.71
CA ALA A 178 14.79 -9.42 6.30
C ALA A 178 13.51 -9.88 7.02
N VAL A 179 13.05 -9.09 7.99
CA VAL A 179 11.77 -9.29 8.68
C VAL A 179 11.04 -7.97 8.76
N TRP A 180 9.74 -7.98 8.43
CA TRP A 180 8.80 -6.89 8.70
C TRP A 180 7.79 -7.33 9.76
N GLN A 181 7.45 -6.43 10.68
CA GLN A 181 6.50 -6.66 11.76
C GLN A 181 5.49 -5.53 11.86
N GLY A 182 4.22 -5.90 12.07
CA GLY A 182 3.13 -4.95 12.22
C GLY A 182 1.93 -5.60 12.90
N GLY A 183 0.77 -4.95 12.78
CA GLY A 183 -0.47 -5.48 13.31
C GLY A 183 -1.62 -5.27 12.33
N MET A 184 -2.54 -6.22 12.29
CA MET A 184 -3.84 -6.10 11.65
C MET A 184 -4.88 -5.71 12.71
N ARG A 185 -5.80 -4.83 12.35
CA ARG A 185 -6.91 -4.42 13.22
C ARG A 185 -8.22 -4.97 12.67
N VAL A 186 -8.79 -5.93 13.37
CA VAL A 186 -10.12 -6.47 13.07
C VAL A 186 -11.16 -5.66 13.84
N GLN A 187 -12.22 -5.25 13.17
CA GLN A 187 -13.28 -4.40 13.70
C GLN A 187 -14.58 -5.18 13.85
N GLU A 188 -15.45 -4.72 14.74
CA GLU A 188 -16.78 -5.29 14.94
C GLU A 188 -17.70 -4.95 13.78
N GLU A 189 -17.61 -3.71 13.29
CA GLU A 189 -18.44 -3.17 12.23
C GLU A 189 -17.58 -2.62 11.09
N MET A 190 -18.19 -2.48 9.93
CA MET A 190 -17.57 -1.84 8.78
C MET A 190 -17.40 -0.33 9.04
N LEU A 191 -16.33 0.24 8.48
CA LEU A 191 -16.23 1.70 8.39
C LEU A 191 -17.41 2.28 7.59
N GLU A 192 -18.05 3.32 8.12
CA GLU A 192 -19.16 4.03 7.47
C GLU A 192 -18.73 4.68 6.14
N ALA A 193 -17.45 4.99 5.98
CA ALA A 193 -16.91 5.59 4.77
C ALA A 193 -15.48 5.14 4.52
N ARG A 194 -15.08 5.05 3.25
CA ARG A 194 -13.73 4.64 2.84
C ARG A 194 -13.24 5.28 1.58
N LEU A 195 -11.92 5.43 1.52
CA LEU A 195 -11.20 5.83 0.34
C LEU A 195 -10.02 4.90 0.06
N ALA A 196 -9.60 4.88 -1.21
CA ALA A 196 -8.39 4.22 -1.64
C ALA A 196 -7.77 4.94 -2.84
N PRO A 197 -6.42 5.02 -2.93
CA PRO A 197 -5.76 5.58 -4.09
C PRO A 197 -6.08 4.77 -5.35
N THR A 198 -6.13 5.45 -6.49
CA THR A 198 -6.34 4.80 -7.78
C THR A 198 -5.75 5.61 -8.92
N ASN A 199 -5.40 4.90 -9.99
CA ASN A 199 -4.94 5.45 -11.26
C ASN A 199 -5.98 5.29 -12.38
N PHE A 200 -7.24 4.93 -12.08
CA PHE A 200 -8.18 4.60 -13.17
C PHE A 200 -8.45 5.75 -14.13
N HIS A 201 -8.34 7.02 -13.72
CA HIS A 201 -8.50 8.20 -14.59
C HIS A 201 -7.26 8.54 -15.43
N VAL A 202 -6.13 7.87 -15.21
CA VAL A 202 -4.89 8.09 -15.95
C VAL A 202 -4.48 6.83 -16.73
N PRO A 203 -3.60 6.94 -17.75
CA PRO A 203 -3.06 5.78 -18.45
C PRO A 203 -2.55 4.67 -17.51
N PRO A 204 -2.71 3.38 -17.88
CA PRO A 204 -2.03 2.29 -17.19
C PRO A 204 -0.51 2.55 -17.11
N GLY A 205 0.08 2.32 -15.94
CA GLY A 205 1.51 2.61 -15.72
C GLY A 205 1.81 4.06 -15.30
N SER A 206 0.81 4.90 -15.07
CA SER A 206 0.99 6.23 -14.46
C SER A 206 1.14 6.15 -12.93
N ASN A 207 1.61 7.23 -12.30
CA ASN A 207 1.76 7.32 -10.85
C ASN A 207 1.14 8.64 -10.34
N THR A 208 -0.09 8.60 -9.84
CA THR A 208 -0.70 9.78 -9.22
C THR A 208 -0.26 10.00 -7.78
N ASP A 209 0.33 8.97 -7.16
CA ASP A 209 0.66 8.90 -5.74
C ASP A 209 2.00 9.54 -5.39
N PHE A 210 2.92 9.55 -6.36
CA PHE A 210 4.13 10.34 -6.34
C PHE A 210 4.28 11.12 -7.64
N GLN A 211 4.40 12.44 -7.53
CA GLN A 211 4.63 13.32 -8.67
C GLN A 211 5.70 14.36 -8.36
N THR A 212 6.55 14.65 -9.34
CA THR A 212 7.46 15.81 -9.30
C THR A 212 6.82 16.96 -10.06
N VAL A 213 6.86 18.16 -9.47
CA VAL A 213 6.27 19.38 -10.02
C VAL A 213 7.19 20.56 -9.76
N ALA A 214 7.09 21.63 -10.55
CA ALA A 214 7.76 22.88 -10.21
C ALA A 214 7.00 23.60 -9.07
N THR A 215 7.70 24.41 -8.27
CA THR A 215 7.04 25.25 -7.27
C THR A 215 5.97 26.14 -7.90
N GLY A 216 4.87 26.34 -7.19
CA GLY A 216 3.74 27.16 -7.64
C GLY A 216 2.94 26.59 -8.82
N GLN A 217 3.27 25.40 -9.33
CA GLN A 217 2.59 24.78 -10.46
C GLN A 217 1.62 23.68 -10.05
N ALA A 218 0.66 23.42 -10.93
CA ALA A 218 -0.25 22.29 -10.83
C ALA A 218 0.50 20.98 -11.07
N ALA A 219 0.19 19.94 -10.28
CA ALA A 219 0.66 18.59 -10.54
C ALA A 219 0.17 18.14 -11.93
N PRO A 220 1.03 17.49 -12.75
CA PRO A 220 0.72 17.15 -14.13
C PRO A 220 -0.42 16.12 -14.26
N MET A 221 -0.66 15.33 -13.22
CA MET A 221 -1.80 14.42 -13.15
C MET A 221 -2.65 14.74 -11.92
N HIS A 222 -3.97 14.65 -12.07
CA HIS A 222 -4.87 14.71 -10.91
C HIS A 222 -4.57 13.53 -9.97
N LEU A 223 -4.65 13.76 -8.67
CA LEU A 223 -4.65 12.69 -7.67
C LEU A 223 -5.99 11.92 -7.80
N GLY A 224 -5.97 10.60 -7.66
CA GLY A 224 -7.16 9.76 -7.80
C GLY A 224 -7.51 9.01 -6.53
N LEU A 225 -8.79 9.05 -6.16
CA LEU A 225 -9.35 8.24 -5.08
C LEU A 225 -10.64 7.56 -5.52
N LEU A 226 -10.83 6.30 -5.15
CA LEU A 226 -12.16 5.70 -5.12
C LEU A 226 -12.77 5.95 -3.75
N LEU A 227 -14.05 6.35 -3.73
CA LEU A 227 -14.79 6.67 -2.53
C LEU A 227 -15.99 5.73 -2.38
N TRP A 228 -16.17 5.24 -1.16
CA TRP A 228 -17.30 4.43 -0.74
C TRP A 228 -17.90 4.97 0.55
N GLY A 229 -19.23 4.92 0.67
CA GLY A 229 -19.97 5.14 1.90
C GLY A 229 -20.28 3.82 2.60
N ALA A 230 -21.38 3.83 3.35
CA ALA A 230 -21.86 2.68 4.13
C ALA A 230 -22.11 1.48 3.21
N ASP A 231 -21.87 0.27 3.74
CA ASP A 231 -22.09 -1.01 3.05
C ASP A 231 -21.38 -1.14 1.69
N GLY A 232 -20.32 -0.35 1.47
CA GLY A 232 -19.59 -0.34 0.20
C GLY A 232 -20.32 0.39 -0.94
N ALA A 233 -21.36 1.16 -0.65
CA ALA A 233 -22.04 1.99 -1.64
C ALA A 233 -21.07 3.03 -2.23
N LEU A 234 -21.15 3.26 -3.54
CA LEU A 234 -20.27 4.21 -4.23
C LEU A 234 -20.63 5.65 -3.83
N LEU A 235 -19.66 6.41 -3.36
CA LEU A 235 -19.89 7.78 -2.90
C LEU A 235 -19.70 8.77 -4.07
N ASN A 236 -20.77 8.98 -4.84
CA ASN A 236 -20.83 9.90 -5.98
C ASN A 236 -21.19 11.34 -5.57
N GLY A 237 -20.93 12.29 -6.46
CA GLY A 237 -21.27 13.71 -6.25
C GLY A 237 -20.31 14.44 -5.31
N VAL A 238 -19.20 13.82 -4.92
CA VAL A 238 -18.20 14.43 -4.04
C VAL A 238 -17.22 15.25 -4.85
N GLY A 239 -16.88 16.45 -4.39
CA GLY A 239 -15.76 17.22 -4.89
C GLY A 239 -14.99 17.91 -3.78
N VAL A 240 -14.01 18.74 -4.15
CA VAL A 240 -13.20 19.50 -3.21
C VAL A 240 -13.64 20.96 -3.19
N ALA A 241 -14.23 21.38 -2.07
CA ALA A 241 -14.58 22.77 -1.79
C ALA A 241 -13.46 23.50 -1.04
N PRO A 242 -13.46 24.84 -1.03
CA PRO A 242 -12.57 25.63 -0.18
C PRO A 242 -12.66 25.20 1.29
N ARG A 243 -11.53 25.32 2.00
CA ARG A 243 -11.47 25.04 3.44
C ARG A 243 -12.38 26.00 4.23
N ASP A 244 -13.02 25.47 5.26
CA ASP A 244 -13.74 26.24 6.27
C ASP A 244 -13.08 25.97 7.63
N ILE A 245 -12.04 26.75 7.94
CA ILE A 245 -11.21 26.52 9.14
C ILE A 245 -11.97 26.78 10.45
N ASN A 246 -13.04 27.59 10.38
CA ASN A 246 -13.83 27.92 11.56
C ASN A 246 -14.71 26.75 11.98
N ARG A 247 -15.31 26.05 11.00
CA ARG A 247 -16.15 24.86 11.26
C ARG A 247 -15.34 23.56 11.31
N PHE A 248 -14.27 23.47 10.53
CA PHE A 248 -13.45 22.27 10.38
C PHE A 248 -11.95 22.57 10.46
N PRO A 249 -11.42 22.94 11.65
CA PRO A 249 -10.04 23.40 11.82
C PRO A 249 -8.96 22.37 11.43
N ARG A 250 -9.31 21.08 11.40
CA ARG A 250 -8.42 19.98 10.98
C ARG A 250 -8.10 20.02 9.49
N TYR A 251 -9.04 20.47 8.65
CA TYR A 251 -8.96 20.35 7.20
C TYR A 251 -8.38 21.61 6.56
N THR A 252 -7.05 21.71 6.62
CA THR A 252 -6.30 22.90 6.20
C THR A 252 -6.13 23.06 4.69
N GLY A 253 -6.37 22.00 3.92
CA GLY A 253 -6.15 21.91 2.47
C GLY A 253 -7.42 21.95 1.60
N GLY A 254 -8.62 21.82 2.21
CA GLY A 254 -9.91 21.79 1.51
C GLY A 254 -10.91 20.84 2.18
N LEU A 255 -12.18 20.94 1.82
CA LEU A 255 -13.23 20.04 2.30
C LEU A 255 -13.68 19.08 1.20
N LEU A 256 -13.97 17.83 1.57
CA LEU A 256 -14.70 16.93 0.68
C LEU A 256 -16.19 17.15 0.92
N VAL A 257 -16.89 17.60 -0.12
CA VAL A 257 -18.30 17.99 -0.05
C VAL A 257 -19.07 17.21 -1.10
N GLN A 258 -20.15 16.57 -0.68
CA GLN A 258 -21.08 15.88 -1.55
C GLN A 258 -22.21 16.82 -1.95
N ASP A 259 -22.27 17.15 -3.23
CA ASP A 259 -23.37 17.90 -3.84
C ASP A 259 -24.69 17.15 -3.63
N SER A 260 -25.49 17.66 -2.71
CA SER A 260 -26.72 17.05 -2.21
C SER A 260 -27.97 17.61 -2.88
N ASN A 261 -27.87 18.76 -3.53
CA ASN A 261 -28.97 19.45 -4.19
C ASN A 261 -28.90 19.35 -5.72
N GLY A 262 -27.78 18.85 -6.27
CA GLY A 262 -27.57 18.58 -7.70
C GLY A 262 -27.26 19.83 -8.52
N ASP A 263 -26.92 20.96 -7.91
CA ASP A 263 -26.65 22.22 -8.59
C ASP A 263 -25.19 22.34 -9.11
N LYS A 264 -24.35 21.33 -8.81
CA LYS A 264 -22.92 21.24 -9.14
C LYS A 264 -22.06 22.34 -8.52
N ARG A 265 -22.54 23.01 -7.47
CA ARG A 265 -21.77 23.96 -6.67
C ARG A 265 -21.51 23.31 -5.33
N LEU A 266 -20.26 23.37 -4.88
CA LEU A 266 -19.89 22.77 -3.60
C LEU A 266 -19.96 23.84 -2.51
N ASP A 267 -21.05 23.84 -1.74
CA ASP A 267 -21.24 24.76 -0.62
C ASP A 267 -21.33 23.98 0.71
N PRO A 268 -20.29 23.99 1.56
CA PRO A 268 -20.32 23.32 2.87
C PRO A 268 -21.45 23.77 3.83
N ALA A 269 -22.17 24.85 3.53
CA ALA A 269 -23.34 25.29 4.28
C ALA A 269 -24.66 24.67 3.77
N ALA A 270 -24.75 24.33 2.48
CA ALA A 270 -25.94 23.74 1.86
C ALA A 270 -25.79 22.23 1.61
N ASP A 271 -24.55 21.77 1.42
CA ASP A 271 -24.18 20.41 1.07
C ASP A 271 -23.59 19.61 2.23
N THR A 272 -23.46 18.30 2.00
CA THR A 272 -22.95 17.38 3.02
C THR A 272 -21.42 17.35 2.99
N VAL A 273 -20.78 17.79 4.08
CA VAL A 273 -19.34 17.59 4.29
C VAL A 273 -19.10 16.13 4.66
N VAL A 274 -18.37 15.40 3.82
CA VAL A 274 -18.07 13.97 3.99
C VAL A 274 -16.63 13.70 4.41
N GLY A 275 -15.79 14.74 4.46
CA GLY A 275 -14.37 14.61 4.77
C GLY A 275 -13.60 15.90 4.50
N GLY A 276 -12.29 15.79 4.41
CA GLY A 276 -11.43 16.92 4.06
C GLY A 276 -9.99 16.54 3.78
N ILE A 277 -9.20 17.56 3.47
CA ILE A 277 -7.80 17.45 3.13
C ILE A 277 -6.97 18.15 4.20
N ILE A 278 -6.04 17.42 4.80
CA ILE A 278 -5.05 17.94 5.72
C ILE A 278 -3.80 18.24 4.90
N GLY A 279 -3.46 19.52 4.76
CA GLY A 279 -2.27 19.96 4.05
C GLY A 279 -1.02 19.80 4.91
N ALA A 280 -0.03 19.08 4.40
CA ALA A 280 1.35 19.12 4.90
C ALA A 280 2.26 19.65 3.78
N ALA A 281 3.01 20.71 4.07
CA ALA A 281 3.86 21.41 3.12
C ALA A 281 5.17 21.83 3.81
N PRO A 282 6.22 22.20 3.04
CA PRO A 282 7.41 22.81 3.60
C PRO A 282 7.06 24.02 4.49
N GLN A 283 7.77 24.19 5.60
CA GLN A 283 7.50 25.28 6.54
C GLN A 283 7.61 26.64 5.83
N GLY A 284 6.57 27.47 5.97
CA GLY A 284 6.49 28.78 5.31
C GLY A 284 5.99 28.75 3.86
N ALA A 285 5.70 27.57 3.29
CA ALA A 285 5.12 27.47 1.95
C ALA A 285 3.71 28.06 1.90
N THR A 286 3.43 28.78 0.82
CA THR A 286 2.15 29.43 0.55
C THR A 286 1.66 29.11 -0.86
N GLY A 287 0.35 29.27 -1.11
CA GLY A 287 -0.23 29.11 -2.44
C GLY A 287 -0.51 27.67 -2.88
N GLN A 288 -0.19 26.67 -2.04
CA GLN A 288 -0.63 25.30 -2.25
C GLN A 288 -2.15 25.19 -2.16
N ALA A 289 -2.75 24.37 -3.03
CA ALA A 289 -4.19 24.18 -3.09
C ALA A 289 -4.54 22.78 -3.59
N ALA A 290 -5.71 22.29 -3.18
CA ALA A 290 -6.37 21.12 -3.74
C ALA A 290 -7.79 21.53 -4.13
N THR A 291 -8.19 21.22 -5.36
CA THR A 291 -9.52 21.53 -5.89
C THR A 291 -10.04 20.38 -6.74
N SER A 292 -11.35 20.31 -6.97
CA SER A 292 -11.85 19.51 -8.08
C SER A 292 -11.34 20.08 -9.41
N PRO A 293 -10.99 19.25 -10.40
CA PRO A 293 -10.79 19.74 -11.76
C PRO A 293 -12.10 20.30 -12.30
N LEU A 294 -12.01 21.25 -13.23
CA LEU A 294 -13.18 21.85 -13.87
C LEU A 294 -13.52 21.10 -15.15
N GLY A 295 -14.81 20.85 -15.35
CA GLY A 295 -15.37 20.33 -16.59
C GLY A 295 -15.42 21.39 -17.69
N ALA A 296 -15.81 20.96 -18.89
CA ALA A 296 -15.99 21.88 -20.02
C ALA A 296 -17.11 22.91 -19.78
N ASP A 297 -18.03 22.63 -18.87
CA ASP A 297 -19.09 23.54 -18.43
C ASP A 297 -18.62 24.54 -17.35
N GLY A 298 -17.34 24.50 -16.96
CA GLY A 298 -16.76 25.35 -15.92
C GLY A 298 -17.11 24.93 -14.50
N ASN A 299 -17.91 23.88 -14.32
CA ASN A 299 -18.27 23.36 -12.99
C ASN A 299 -17.24 22.33 -12.51
N PRO A 300 -17.13 22.10 -11.20
CA PRO A 300 -16.38 20.98 -10.64
C PRO A 300 -16.79 19.64 -11.26
N VAL A 301 -15.81 18.83 -11.67
CA VAL A 301 -16.04 17.41 -11.96
C VAL A 301 -16.13 16.67 -10.64
N LEU A 302 -17.29 16.08 -10.37
CA LEU A 302 -17.58 15.39 -9.12
C LEU A 302 -17.26 13.90 -9.21
N SER A 303 -17.17 13.24 -8.06
CA SER A 303 -16.94 11.81 -7.99
C SER A 303 -18.05 11.05 -8.72
N GLY A 304 -17.68 10.00 -9.45
CA GLY A 304 -18.61 9.29 -10.33
C GLY A 304 -18.79 9.91 -11.72
N GLN A 305 -18.37 11.16 -11.93
CA GLN A 305 -18.33 11.80 -13.26
C GLN A 305 -16.96 11.70 -13.92
N VAL A 306 -15.91 11.46 -13.13
CA VAL A 306 -14.55 11.28 -13.63
C VAL A 306 -14.49 10.06 -14.55
N LEU A 307 -13.97 10.26 -15.75
CA LEU A 307 -13.80 9.18 -16.72
C LEU A 307 -12.61 8.30 -16.34
N ARG A 308 -12.77 6.98 -16.45
CA ARG A 308 -11.63 6.06 -16.53
C ARG A 308 -10.89 6.35 -17.84
N SER A 309 -9.56 6.29 -17.82
CA SER A 309 -8.74 6.52 -19.01
C SER A 309 -9.21 5.62 -20.15
N ASP A 310 -9.32 6.22 -21.34
CA ASP A 310 -9.61 5.55 -22.61
C ASP A 310 -8.57 4.50 -23.00
N ARG A 311 -7.38 4.53 -22.39
CA ARG A 311 -6.34 3.51 -22.57
C ARG A 311 -6.62 2.20 -21.82
N PHE A 312 -7.64 2.16 -20.96
CA PHE A 312 -8.16 0.89 -20.46
C PHE A 312 -9.07 0.24 -21.51
N PRO A 313 -9.15 -1.11 -21.58
CA PRO A 313 -10.06 -1.78 -22.49
C PRO A 313 -11.52 -1.32 -22.30
N PRO A 314 -12.33 -1.21 -23.37
CA PRO A 314 -13.74 -0.84 -23.25
C PRO A 314 -14.55 -1.78 -22.34
N ALA A 315 -14.22 -3.08 -22.34
CA ALA A 315 -14.81 -4.08 -21.44
C ALA A 315 -14.51 -3.81 -19.96
N ALA A 316 -13.38 -3.15 -19.67
CA ALA A 316 -13.02 -2.66 -18.34
C ALA A 316 -13.52 -1.23 -18.11
N GLY A 317 -14.41 -0.70 -18.95
CA GLY A 317 -14.99 0.64 -18.79
C GLY A 317 -14.08 1.80 -19.19
N GLY A 318 -13.06 1.57 -20.02
CA GLY A 318 -12.24 2.67 -20.55
C GLY A 318 -13.07 3.75 -21.24
N GLY A 319 -12.77 5.01 -20.93
CA GLY A 319 -13.49 6.20 -21.43
C GLY A 319 -14.87 6.44 -20.82
N LYS A 320 -15.33 5.61 -19.87
CA LYS A 320 -16.62 5.76 -19.21
C LYS A 320 -16.48 6.39 -17.83
N PRO A 321 -17.52 7.08 -17.31
CA PRO A 321 -17.55 7.50 -15.92
C PRO A 321 -17.33 6.32 -14.99
N ASN A 322 -16.49 6.51 -13.98
CA ASN A 322 -16.20 5.49 -12.99
C ASN A 322 -16.86 5.88 -11.66
N PRO A 323 -17.90 5.16 -11.21
CA PRO A 323 -18.57 5.46 -9.94
C PRO A 323 -17.60 5.54 -8.76
N GLY A 324 -17.83 6.48 -7.85
CA GLY A 324 -17.00 6.74 -6.67
C GLY A 324 -15.62 7.34 -6.97
N LEU A 325 -15.20 7.42 -8.24
CA LEU A 325 -13.89 7.98 -8.60
C LEU A 325 -13.88 9.49 -8.45
N LEU A 326 -13.14 9.99 -7.48
CA LEU A 326 -12.79 11.40 -7.28
C LEU A 326 -11.42 11.69 -7.89
N ALA A 327 -11.33 12.79 -8.65
CA ALA A 327 -10.07 13.37 -9.11
C ALA A 327 -9.82 14.69 -8.38
N ILE A 328 -8.58 14.92 -7.96
CA ILE A 328 -8.17 16.14 -7.25
C ILE A 328 -7.04 16.80 -8.03
N GLN A 329 -7.24 18.05 -8.46
CA GLN A 329 -6.16 18.88 -8.96
C GLN A 329 -5.38 19.43 -7.77
N PHE A 330 -4.11 19.04 -7.66
CA PHE A 330 -3.20 19.59 -6.67
C PHE A 330 -2.30 20.66 -7.29
N ARG A 331 -2.02 21.73 -6.55
CA ARG A 331 -1.04 22.77 -6.90
C ARG A 331 0.00 22.86 -5.78
N ALA A 332 1.27 22.75 -6.14
CA ALA A 332 2.37 22.97 -5.20
C ALA A 332 2.47 24.44 -4.80
N GLY A 333 2.94 24.68 -3.57
CA GLY A 333 3.15 26.02 -3.05
C GLY A 333 4.45 26.66 -3.52
N SER A 334 4.78 27.79 -2.90
CA SER A 334 5.90 28.67 -3.25
C SER A 334 7.29 28.10 -2.97
N LEU A 335 7.40 27.08 -2.12
CA LEU A 335 8.68 26.52 -1.70
C LEU A 335 8.91 25.11 -2.25
N ARG A 336 10.20 24.78 -2.45
CA ARG A 336 10.65 23.43 -2.78
C ARG A 336 10.47 22.47 -1.60
N GLY A 337 10.37 21.19 -1.89
CA GLY A 337 10.29 20.11 -0.90
C GLY A 337 9.05 19.25 -1.05
N LEU A 338 8.76 18.48 -0.01
CA LEU A 338 7.67 17.50 -0.03
C LEU A 338 6.37 18.11 0.47
N TYR A 339 5.36 18.05 -0.38
CA TYR A 339 3.96 18.29 -0.05
C TYR A 339 3.28 16.93 0.11
N ARG A 340 2.55 16.75 1.21
CA ARG A 340 1.92 15.48 1.57
C ARG A 340 0.46 15.68 1.96
N PRO A 341 -0.42 16.01 1.01
CA PRO A 341 -1.83 16.17 1.32
C PRO A 341 -2.40 14.81 1.75
N THR A 342 -3.00 14.78 2.94
CA THR A 342 -3.74 13.63 3.45
C THR A 342 -5.22 13.88 3.22
N VAL A 343 -5.86 13.02 2.45
CA VAL A 343 -7.32 13.04 2.26
C VAL A 343 -7.94 12.09 3.27
N GLU A 344 -9.00 12.54 3.96
CA GLU A 344 -9.67 11.80 5.02
C GLU A 344 -11.18 11.89 4.83
N LEU A 345 -11.88 10.77 5.03
CA LEU A 345 -13.35 10.75 5.15
C LEU A 345 -13.75 10.77 6.62
N LEU A 346 -14.84 11.47 6.92
CA LEU A 346 -15.45 11.42 8.24
C LEU A 346 -15.88 9.99 8.54
N LYS A 347 -15.55 9.52 9.76
CA LYS A 347 -15.81 8.14 10.21
C LYS A 347 -15.22 7.05 9.30
N GLY A 348 -14.24 7.41 8.49
CA GLY A 348 -13.58 6.53 7.55
C GLY A 348 -12.08 6.44 7.77
N ASN A 349 -11.40 6.02 6.71
CA ASN A 349 -9.94 6.01 6.66
C ASN A 349 -9.39 7.29 5.98
N SER A 350 -8.06 7.36 5.92
CA SER A 350 -7.33 8.42 5.23
C SER A 350 -6.22 7.86 4.35
N TYR A 351 -5.78 8.67 3.40
CA TYR A 351 -4.70 8.35 2.48
C TYR A 351 -3.83 9.58 2.22
N GLN A 352 -2.51 9.39 2.21
CA GLN A 352 -1.55 10.45 1.99
C GLN A 352 -0.86 10.30 0.64
N PHE A 353 -0.98 11.32 -0.19
CA PHE A 353 -0.20 11.45 -1.43
C PHE A 353 1.16 12.08 -1.15
N THR A 354 2.11 11.92 -2.06
CA THR A 354 3.41 12.63 -2.01
C THR A 354 3.62 13.42 -3.29
N ILE A 355 3.89 14.71 -3.17
CA ILE A 355 4.22 15.59 -4.28
C ILE A 355 5.55 16.27 -3.94
N GLU A 356 6.54 16.12 -4.82
CA GLU A 356 7.84 16.76 -4.68
C GLU A 356 7.90 18.01 -5.55
N ALA A 357 7.98 19.18 -4.91
CA ALA A 357 8.20 20.44 -5.61
C ALA A 357 9.70 20.72 -5.76
N ARG A 358 10.16 20.93 -7.00
CA ARG A 358 11.57 21.22 -7.34
C ARG A 358 11.76 22.59 -7.97
#